data_AF-A0A3P1ZE99-F1
#
_entry.id   AF-A0A3P1ZE99-F1
#
_cell.length_a   1.000
_cell.length_b   1.000
_cell.length_c   1.000
_cell.angle_alpha   90.00
_cell.angle_beta   90.00
_cell.angle_gamma   90.00
#
_symmetry.space_group_name_H-M   'P 1'
#
loop_
_entity.id
_entity.type
_entity.pdbx_description
1 polymer ?
#
loop_
_entity_poly.entity_id
_entity_poly.type
_entity_poly.pdbx_seq_one_letter_code
_entity_poly.pdbx_strand_id
1 'polypeptide(L)'
;MLLDLVKTGSVRENEGLPPVFPIVIYNGGRAWKAPQDVEALFAPMPESLKMYRPRHRHFLLDESRVPADALDKSRGLAAQLLKLERAQEPEEVRQIVRELIARLHGPEYVPLLRAFTVWLGRVVLKRSGITEDIPEFQDLREVDAMLEERAAQWKDEYIRQGVVIGEARGEARGEARGEARGEIKGIGLALQDLLEARFGTLPQSVTSYIANSSDANALRKLTL
;
A
#
# COMPACT_ATOMS: atom_id res chain seq x y z
N MET A 1 4.18 -7.31 -24.26
CA MET A 1 3.11 -8.31 -24.01
C MET A 1 2.18 -8.51 -25.21
N LEU A 2 1.32 -7.55 -25.59
CA LEU A 2 0.40 -7.75 -26.74
C LEU A 2 1.09 -7.79 -28.11
N LEU A 3 2.08 -6.92 -28.31
CA LEU A 3 2.96 -6.95 -29.50
C LEU A 3 3.77 -8.24 -29.60
N ASP A 4 4.09 -8.86 -28.46
CA ASP A 4 4.83 -10.12 -28.45
C ASP A 4 3.95 -11.28 -28.91
N LEU A 5 2.66 -11.29 -28.55
CA LEU A 5 1.69 -12.29 -29.04
C LEU A 5 1.54 -12.27 -30.57
N VAL A 6 1.62 -11.08 -31.18
CA VAL A 6 1.63 -10.91 -32.64
C VAL A 6 2.93 -11.43 -33.23
N LYS A 7 4.08 -11.09 -32.62
CA LYS A 7 5.41 -11.54 -33.06
C LYS A 7 5.61 -13.05 -32.93
N THR A 8 5.01 -13.69 -31.93
CA THR A 8 5.15 -15.13 -31.68
C THR A 8 4.12 -15.98 -32.44
N GLY A 9 3.24 -15.38 -33.25
CA GLY A 9 2.20 -16.09 -33.99
C GLY A 9 1.17 -16.78 -33.11
N SER A 10 1.07 -16.38 -31.84
CA SER A 10 0.16 -16.99 -30.85
C SER A 10 -1.29 -16.53 -30.99
N VAL A 11 -1.55 -15.65 -31.96
CA VAL A 11 -2.87 -15.11 -32.32
C VAL A 11 -3.09 -15.43 -33.79
N ARG A 12 -4.21 -16.08 -34.14
CA ARG A 12 -4.55 -16.35 -35.54
C ARG A 12 -4.89 -15.03 -36.23
N GLU A 13 -4.44 -14.83 -37.46
CA GLU A 13 -4.61 -13.57 -38.22
C GLU A 13 -6.07 -13.06 -38.27
N ASN A 14 -7.04 -13.96 -38.18
CA ASN A 14 -8.48 -13.64 -38.24
C ASN A 14 -9.18 -13.57 -36.86
N GLU A 15 -8.51 -13.85 -35.74
CA GLU A 15 -9.13 -13.85 -34.40
C GLU A 15 -8.94 -12.51 -33.66
N GLY A 16 -8.00 -11.66 -34.11
CA GLY A 16 -7.69 -10.39 -33.48
C GLY A 16 -6.99 -10.54 -32.12
N LEU A 17 -6.56 -9.43 -31.52
CA LEU A 17 -5.93 -9.47 -30.20
C LEU A 17 -6.93 -9.97 -29.14
N PRO A 18 -6.49 -10.78 -28.16
CA PRO A 18 -7.37 -11.27 -27.12
C PRO A 18 -7.96 -10.10 -26.31
N PRO A 19 -9.23 -10.19 -25.88
CA PRO A 19 -9.83 -9.16 -25.04
C PRO A 19 -9.05 -9.03 -23.73
N VAL A 20 -8.71 -7.80 -23.37
CA VAL A 20 -8.04 -7.47 -22.10
C VAL A 20 -9.02 -6.77 -21.19
N PHE A 21 -9.15 -7.25 -19.95
CA PHE A 21 -9.94 -6.61 -18.91
C PHE A 21 -9.01 -5.93 -17.89
N PRO A 22 -8.77 -4.61 -18.00
CA PRO A 22 -7.87 -3.89 -17.10
C PRO A 22 -8.54 -3.69 -15.72
N ILE A 23 -7.89 -4.19 -14.67
CA ILE A 23 -8.31 -4.03 -13.27
C ILE A 23 -7.23 -3.28 -12.49
N VAL A 24 -7.64 -2.34 -11.64
CA VAL A 24 -6.80 -1.70 -10.63
C VAL A 24 -7.33 -2.11 -9.25
N ILE A 25 -6.47 -2.74 -8.46
CA ILE A 25 -6.75 -3.07 -7.06
C ILE A 25 -6.13 -1.97 -6.21
N TYR A 26 -6.95 -1.26 -5.43
CA TYR A 26 -6.49 -0.15 -4.60
C TYR A 26 -6.69 -0.44 -3.11
N ASN A 27 -5.58 -0.33 -2.36
CA ASN A 27 -5.48 -0.65 -0.94
C ASN A 27 -5.05 0.57 -0.08
N GLY A 28 -5.23 1.79 -0.58
CA GLY A 28 -4.78 2.99 0.12
C GLY A 28 -5.75 3.43 1.22
N GLY A 29 -5.23 4.01 2.30
CA GLY A 29 -6.01 4.46 3.46
C GLY A 29 -6.96 5.65 3.21
N ARG A 30 -7.02 6.19 2.00
CA ARG A 30 -7.96 7.24 1.59
C ARG A 30 -8.73 6.76 0.37
N ALA A 31 -10.02 7.11 0.27
CA ALA A 31 -10.82 6.77 -0.91
C ALA A 31 -10.14 7.21 -2.21
N TRP A 32 -10.20 6.35 -3.23
CA TRP A 32 -9.66 6.68 -4.55
C TRP A 32 -10.43 7.84 -5.19
N LYS A 33 -9.69 8.84 -5.69
CA LYS A 33 -10.27 10.05 -6.33
C LYS A 33 -9.82 10.24 -7.78
N ALA A 34 -8.84 9.48 -8.26
CA ALA A 34 -8.33 9.67 -9.60
C ALA A 34 -9.34 9.15 -10.65
N PRO A 35 -9.37 9.74 -11.86
CA PRO A 35 -10.26 9.27 -12.92
C PRO A 35 -9.98 7.82 -13.34
N GLN A 36 -11.05 7.10 -13.71
CA GLN A 36 -10.98 5.71 -14.16
C GLN A 36 -10.74 5.55 -15.67
N ASP A 37 -10.83 6.65 -16.42
CA ASP A 37 -10.56 6.68 -17.86
C ASP A 37 -9.41 7.66 -18.12
N VAL A 38 -8.45 7.21 -18.93
CA VAL A 38 -7.32 8.05 -19.39
C VAL A 38 -7.84 9.29 -20.12
N GLU A 39 -9.01 9.21 -20.76
CA GLU A 39 -9.66 10.34 -21.41
C GLU A 39 -9.77 11.58 -20.50
N ALA A 40 -10.10 11.36 -19.23
CA ALA A 40 -10.34 12.40 -18.23
C ALA A 40 -9.04 13.03 -17.69
N LEU A 41 -7.87 12.50 -18.05
CA LEU A 41 -6.57 13.05 -17.67
C LEU A 41 -6.08 14.13 -18.64
N PHE A 42 -6.67 14.21 -19.84
CA PHE A 42 -6.28 15.22 -20.83
C PHE A 42 -6.93 16.57 -20.57
N ALA A 43 -6.17 17.64 -20.77
CA ALA A 43 -6.68 19.01 -20.77
C ALA A 43 -7.68 19.24 -21.93
N PRO A 44 -8.49 20.31 -21.88
CA PRO A 44 -9.33 20.71 -23.00
C PRO A 44 -8.53 20.80 -24.31
N MET A 45 -9.09 20.25 -25.39
CA MET A 45 -8.42 20.18 -26.70
C MET A 45 -9.37 20.55 -27.84
N PRO A 46 -8.85 21.03 -28.98
CA PRO A 46 -9.63 21.29 -30.18
C PRO A 46 -10.43 20.07 -30.64
N GLU A 47 -11.60 20.29 -31.24
CA GLU A 47 -12.50 19.22 -31.71
C GLU A 47 -11.78 18.25 -32.67
N SER A 48 -10.93 18.78 -33.55
CA SER A 48 -10.15 18.00 -34.51
C SER A 48 -9.19 17.00 -33.86
N LEU A 49 -8.72 17.26 -32.64
CA LEU A 49 -7.80 16.37 -31.92
C LEU A 49 -8.52 15.34 -31.04
N LYS A 50 -9.83 15.51 -30.77
CA LYS A 50 -10.58 14.59 -29.90
C LYS A 50 -10.64 13.17 -30.44
N MET A 51 -10.59 12.98 -31.76
CA MET A 51 -10.60 11.65 -32.40
C MET A 51 -9.33 10.84 -32.15
N TYR A 52 -8.20 11.51 -31.86
CA TYR A 52 -6.91 10.87 -31.58
C TYR A 52 -6.65 10.69 -30.08
N ARG A 53 -7.57 11.17 -29.22
CA ARG A 53 -7.43 11.07 -27.78
C ARG A 53 -7.61 9.60 -27.35
N PRO A 54 -6.64 9.02 -26.63
CA PRO A 54 -6.76 7.67 -26.08
C PRO A 54 -7.97 7.55 -25.15
N ARG A 55 -8.76 6.49 -25.37
CA ARG A 55 -9.84 6.05 -24.48
C ARG A 55 -9.45 4.72 -23.91
N HIS A 56 -9.26 4.67 -22.60
CA HIS A 56 -8.89 3.43 -21.93
C HIS A 56 -9.40 3.49 -20.50
N ARG A 57 -10.50 2.76 -20.28
CA ARG A 57 -11.12 2.64 -18.96
C ARG A 57 -10.59 1.41 -18.25
N HIS A 58 -10.33 1.53 -16.96
CA HIS A 58 -10.05 0.40 -16.09
C HIS A 58 -11.19 0.19 -15.08
N PHE A 59 -11.36 -1.05 -14.64
CA PHE A 59 -12.21 -1.38 -13.51
C PHE A 59 -11.43 -1.12 -12.21
N LEU A 60 -11.93 -0.22 -11.38
CA LEU A 60 -11.34 0.04 -10.07
C LEU A 60 -12.02 -0.80 -9.01
N LEU A 61 -11.21 -1.59 -8.31
CA LEU A 61 -11.60 -2.35 -7.15
C LEU A 61 -10.97 -1.69 -5.91
N ASP A 62 -11.71 -0.77 -5.30
CA ASP A 62 -11.31 -0.07 -4.08
C ASP A 62 -11.64 -0.94 -2.87
N GLU A 63 -10.60 -1.54 -2.29
CA GLU A 63 -10.72 -2.44 -1.16
C GLU A 63 -11.39 -1.73 0.02
N SER A 64 -11.05 -0.47 0.31
CA SER A 64 -11.58 0.27 1.47
C SER A 64 -13.10 0.43 1.47
N ARG A 65 -13.75 0.22 0.32
CA ARG A 65 -15.20 0.41 0.12
C ARG A 65 -16.00 -0.87 0.18
N VAL A 66 -15.37 -2.04 0.22
CA VAL A 66 -16.07 -3.32 0.25
C VAL A 66 -16.24 -3.77 1.71
N PRO A 67 -17.44 -3.76 2.30
CA PRO A 67 -17.61 -4.19 3.67
C PRO A 67 -17.40 -5.72 3.78
N ALA A 68 -16.92 -6.18 4.94
CA ALA A 68 -16.58 -7.59 5.15
C ALA A 68 -17.79 -8.52 4.93
N ASP A 69 -18.99 -8.06 5.32
CA ASP A 69 -20.23 -8.81 5.15
C ASP A 69 -20.60 -9.06 3.67
N ALA A 70 -20.25 -8.11 2.78
CA ALA A 70 -20.43 -8.27 1.34
C ALA A 70 -19.42 -9.26 0.74
N LEU A 71 -18.19 -9.33 1.28
CA LEU A 71 -17.21 -10.35 0.90
C LEU A 71 -17.63 -11.74 1.35
N ASP A 72 -18.22 -11.87 2.54
CA ASP A 72 -18.65 -13.16 3.06
C ASP A 72 -19.86 -13.74 2.33
N LYS A 73 -20.77 -12.87 1.89
CA LYS A 73 -21.91 -13.25 1.05
C LYS A 73 -21.52 -13.51 -0.40
N SER A 74 -20.42 -12.90 -0.87
CA SER A 74 -19.96 -13.04 -2.24
C SER A 74 -19.09 -14.28 -2.43
N ARG A 75 -19.48 -15.09 -3.42
CA ARG A 75 -18.73 -16.27 -3.86
C ARG A 75 -17.94 -16.02 -5.16
N GLY A 76 -17.77 -14.75 -5.55
CA GLY A 76 -17.02 -14.38 -6.75
C GLY A 76 -15.50 -14.50 -6.57
N LEU A 77 -14.76 -14.67 -7.67
CA LEU A 77 -13.29 -14.69 -7.66
C LEU A 77 -12.69 -13.36 -7.18
N ALA A 78 -13.30 -12.24 -7.55
CA ALA A 78 -12.90 -10.92 -7.06
C ALA A 78 -13.07 -10.79 -5.54
N ALA A 79 -14.06 -11.47 -4.93
CA ALA A 79 -14.23 -11.47 -3.49
C ALA A 79 -13.12 -12.29 -2.82
N GLN A 80 -12.74 -13.45 -3.38
CA GLN A 80 -11.61 -14.23 -2.86
C GLN A 80 -10.28 -13.47 -2.98
N LEU A 81 -10.09 -12.75 -4.08
CA LEU A 81 -8.93 -11.87 -4.25
C LEU A 81 -8.86 -10.81 -3.14
N LEU A 82 -10.00 -10.18 -2.81
CA LEU A 82 -10.06 -9.18 -1.74
C LEU A 82 -9.87 -9.78 -0.35
N LYS A 83 -10.47 -10.95 -0.09
CA LYS A 83 -10.25 -11.65 1.17
C LYS A 83 -8.78 -11.98 1.34
N LEU A 84 -8.11 -12.36 0.26
CA LEU A 84 -6.70 -12.72 0.30
C LEU A 84 -5.78 -11.50 0.44
N GLU A 85 -6.13 -10.35 -0.14
CA GLU A 85 -5.45 -9.07 0.10
C GLU A 85 -5.62 -8.56 1.54
N ARG A 86 -6.76 -8.88 2.18
CA ARG A 86 -7.06 -8.51 3.57
C ARG A 86 -6.48 -9.45 4.62
N ALA A 87 -6.24 -10.70 4.23
CA ALA A 87 -5.79 -11.72 5.15
C ALA A 87 -4.47 -11.29 5.80
N GLN A 88 -4.45 -11.32 7.13
CA GLN A 88 -3.24 -10.99 7.90
C GLN A 88 -2.62 -12.24 8.51
N GLU A 89 -3.44 -13.28 8.74
CA GLU A 89 -2.96 -14.54 9.30
C GLU A 89 -2.78 -15.61 8.21
N PRO A 90 -1.71 -16.42 8.28
CA PRO A 90 -1.51 -17.53 7.36
C PRO A 90 -2.69 -18.51 7.29
N GLU A 91 -3.38 -18.71 8.41
CA GLU A 91 -4.57 -19.55 8.52
C GLU A 91 -5.72 -19.02 7.66
N GLU A 92 -5.92 -17.70 7.63
CA GLU A 92 -6.92 -17.05 6.76
C GLU A 92 -6.55 -17.24 5.28
N VAL A 93 -5.29 -17.00 4.92
CA VAL A 93 -4.77 -17.23 3.56
C VAL A 93 -5.01 -18.68 3.14
N ARG A 94 -4.70 -19.64 4.03
CA ARG A 94 -4.88 -21.06 3.78
C ARG A 94 -6.35 -21.43 3.55
N GLN A 95 -7.26 -20.91 4.37
CA GLN A 95 -8.69 -21.13 4.18
C GLN A 95 -9.17 -20.64 2.81
N ILE A 96 -8.73 -19.45 2.40
CA ILE A 96 -9.10 -18.87 1.10
C ILE A 96 -8.52 -19.67 -0.06
N VAL A 97 -7.26 -20.13 0.05
CA VAL A 97 -6.61 -21.02 -0.93
C VAL A 97 -7.40 -22.32 -1.09
N ARG A 98 -7.84 -22.93 0.00
CA ARG A 98 -8.68 -24.14 -0.04
C ARG A 98 -10.02 -23.92 -0.72
N GLU A 99 -10.67 -22.79 -0.44
CA GLU A 99 -11.91 -22.40 -1.12
C GLU A 99 -11.70 -22.17 -2.62
N LEU A 100 -10.57 -21.59 -3.02
CA LEU A 100 -10.20 -21.42 -4.43
C LEU A 100 -9.99 -22.77 -5.12
N ILE A 101 -9.21 -23.68 -4.52
CA ILE A 101 -8.97 -25.02 -5.06
C ILE A 101 -10.28 -25.80 -5.21
N ALA A 102 -11.16 -25.75 -4.21
CA ALA A 102 -12.44 -26.45 -4.26
C ALA A 102 -13.38 -25.90 -5.36
N ARG A 103 -13.34 -24.59 -5.59
CA ARG A 103 -14.23 -23.93 -6.56
C ARG A 103 -13.71 -24.03 -7.98
N LEU A 104 -12.41 -23.86 -8.20
CA LEU A 104 -11.76 -23.87 -9.50
C LEU A 104 -11.32 -25.28 -9.87
N HIS A 105 -12.29 -26.18 -10.05
CA HIS A 105 -12.04 -27.54 -10.52
C HIS A 105 -12.42 -27.65 -12.00
N GLY A 106 -11.50 -28.17 -12.82
CA GLY A 106 -11.71 -28.35 -14.25
C GLY A 106 -10.48 -27.95 -15.08
N PRO A 107 -10.26 -28.58 -16.24
CA PRO A 107 -9.12 -28.26 -17.11
C PRO A 107 -9.10 -26.79 -17.58
N GLU A 108 -10.26 -26.16 -17.70
CA GLU A 108 -10.41 -24.75 -18.12
C GLU A 108 -9.86 -23.75 -17.09
N TYR A 109 -9.77 -24.13 -15.81
CA TYR A 109 -9.28 -23.27 -14.74
C TYR A 109 -7.79 -23.46 -14.45
N VAL A 110 -7.11 -24.39 -15.11
CA VAL A 110 -5.66 -24.63 -14.92
C VAL A 110 -4.83 -23.35 -15.14
N PRO A 111 -5.05 -22.54 -16.20
CA PRO A 111 -4.33 -21.29 -16.38
C PRO A 111 -4.61 -20.28 -15.27
N LEU A 112 -5.84 -20.26 -14.75
CA LEU A 112 -6.27 -19.35 -13.69
C LEU A 112 -5.66 -19.75 -12.35
N LEU A 113 -5.69 -21.04 -12.00
CA LEU A 113 -5.02 -21.58 -10.82
C LEU A 113 -3.54 -21.21 -10.84
N ARG A 114 -2.86 -21.43 -11.98
CA ARG A 114 -1.45 -21.05 -12.15
C ARG A 114 -1.23 -19.54 -11.95
N ALA A 115 -2.10 -18.70 -12.49
CA ALA A 115 -2.01 -17.25 -12.30
C ALA A 115 -2.13 -16.87 -10.82
N PHE A 116 -3.06 -17.48 -10.08
CA PHE A 116 -3.19 -17.30 -8.64
C PHE A 116 -1.97 -17.81 -7.88
N THR A 117 -1.43 -18.98 -8.24
CA THR A 117 -0.22 -19.56 -7.65
C THR A 117 0.98 -18.60 -7.76
N VAL A 118 1.22 -18.09 -8.98
CA VAL A 118 2.33 -17.15 -9.23
C VAL A 118 2.12 -15.83 -8.49
N TRP A 119 0.89 -15.31 -8.47
CA TRP A 119 0.57 -14.07 -7.78
C TRP A 119 0.69 -14.20 -6.25
N LEU A 120 0.20 -15.30 -5.67
CA LEU A 120 0.36 -15.63 -4.25
C LEU A 120 1.82 -15.68 -3.84
N GLY A 121 2.64 -16.43 -4.58
CA GLY A 121 4.07 -16.52 -4.32
C GLY A 121 4.79 -15.19 -4.45
N ARG A 122 4.50 -14.42 -5.50
CA ARG A 122 5.28 -13.21 -5.83
C ARG A 122 4.82 -11.95 -5.12
N VAL A 123 3.53 -11.82 -4.82
CA VAL A 123 2.95 -10.59 -4.30
C VAL A 123 2.54 -10.76 -2.85
N VAL A 124 1.71 -11.77 -2.57
CA VAL A 124 1.10 -11.92 -1.23
C VAL A 124 2.16 -12.36 -0.23
N LEU A 125 2.86 -13.46 -0.50
CA LEU A 125 3.88 -14.03 0.40
C LEU A 125 5.13 -13.14 0.53
N LYS A 126 5.51 -12.40 -0.53
CA LYS A 126 6.60 -11.40 -0.45
C LYS A 126 6.19 -10.19 0.38
N ARG A 127 4.99 -9.66 0.17
CA ARG A 127 4.50 -8.45 0.85
C ARG A 127 4.36 -8.67 2.35
N SER A 128 3.98 -9.87 2.76
CA SER A 128 3.87 -10.24 4.17
C SER A 128 5.21 -10.38 4.89
N GLY A 129 6.36 -10.23 4.20
CA GLY A 129 7.70 -10.27 4.82
C GLY A 129 8.11 -11.65 5.34
N ILE A 130 7.44 -12.71 4.85
CA ILE A 130 7.42 -14.05 5.45
C ILE A 130 8.70 -14.83 5.15
N THR A 131 9.31 -14.66 3.97
CA THR A 131 10.52 -15.37 3.54
C THR A 131 11.17 -14.68 2.34
N GLU A 132 12.51 -14.58 2.32
CA GLU A 132 13.28 -14.05 1.18
C GLU A 132 13.31 -15.04 -0.01
N ASP A 133 13.38 -16.35 0.29
CA ASP A 133 13.38 -17.44 -0.69
C ASP A 133 12.02 -18.15 -0.78
N ILE A 134 11.08 -17.55 -1.51
CA ILE A 134 9.80 -18.18 -1.81
C ILE A 134 9.99 -19.13 -2.98
N PRO A 135 9.78 -20.45 -2.80
CA PRO A 135 9.91 -21.39 -3.91
C PRO A 135 8.88 -21.07 -5.01
N GLU A 136 9.25 -21.32 -6.27
CA GLU A 136 8.29 -21.21 -7.37
C GLU A 136 7.29 -22.37 -7.28
N PHE A 137 6.06 -22.06 -6.87
CA PHE A 137 4.97 -23.01 -6.83
C PHE A 137 4.40 -23.25 -8.23
N GLN A 138 4.09 -24.52 -8.54
CA GLN A 138 3.42 -24.90 -9.78
C GLN A 138 1.91 -25.09 -9.59
N ASP A 139 1.48 -25.38 -8.36
CA ASP A 139 0.08 -25.60 -7.99
C ASP A 139 -0.29 -24.88 -6.68
N LEU A 140 -1.51 -24.36 -6.59
CA LEU A 140 -2.11 -23.86 -5.35
C LEU A 140 -2.14 -24.92 -4.24
N ARG A 141 -2.16 -26.22 -4.59
CA ARG A 141 -2.05 -27.32 -3.61
C ARG A 141 -0.71 -27.35 -2.89
N GLU A 142 0.37 -27.02 -3.59
CA GLU A 142 1.71 -26.89 -2.98
C GLU A 142 1.73 -25.70 -2.01
N VAL A 143 1.03 -24.62 -2.36
CA VAL A 143 0.84 -23.47 -1.48
C VAL A 143 0.06 -23.89 -0.22
N ASP A 144 -1.06 -24.63 -0.34
CA ASP A 144 -1.82 -25.13 0.84
C ASP A 144 -0.95 -26.00 1.76
N ALA A 145 -0.18 -26.93 1.18
CA ALA A 145 0.71 -27.82 1.94
C ALA A 145 1.82 -27.05 2.66
N MET A 146 2.44 -26.07 1.97
CA MET A 146 3.42 -25.20 2.60
C MET A 146 2.79 -24.36 3.72
N LEU A 147 1.60 -23.78 3.48
CA LEU A 147 0.88 -23.00 4.48
C LEU A 147 0.55 -23.85 5.71
N GLU A 148 0.20 -25.13 5.54
CA GLU A 148 -0.02 -26.07 6.64
C GLU A 148 1.22 -26.32 7.48
N GLU A 149 2.36 -26.59 6.84
CA GLU A 149 3.58 -26.97 7.53
C GLU A 149 4.22 -25.81 8.28
N ARG A 150 4.11 -24.59 7.74
CA ARG A 150 4.89 -23.43 8.21
C ARG A 150 4.08 -22.32 8.86
N ALA A 151 2.75 -22.39 8.89
CA ALA A 151 1.89 -21.36 9.50
C ALA A 151 2.30 -20.98 10.93
N ALA A 152 2.59 -21.96 11.78
CA ALA A 152 2.99 -21.72 13.17
C ALA A 152 4.32 -20.95 13.27
N GLN A 153 5.30 -21.29 12.44
CA GLN A 153 6.60 -20.62 12.42
C GLN A 153 6.47 -19.18 11.90
N TRP A 154 5.55 -18.93 10.97
CA TRP A 154 5.32 -17.59 10.40
C TRP A 154 4.64 -16.63 11.35
N LYS A 155 3.71 -17.11 12.18
CA LYS A 155 3.06 -16.28 13.21
C LYS A 155 4.10 -15.67 14.15
N ASP A 156 5.07 -16.46 14.58
CA ASP A 156 6.12 -16.01 15.49
C ASP A 156 7.08 -15.02 14.82
N GLU A 157 7.47 -15.25 13.56
CA GLU A 157 8.36 -14.38 12.79
C GLU A 157 7.71 -13.00 12.52
N TYR A 158 6.41 -12.99 12.16
CA TYR A 158 5.66 -11.77 11.88
C TYR A 158 5.51 -10.91 13.14
N ILE A 159 5.22 -11.52 14.29
CA ILE A 159 5.15 -10.81 15.58
C ILE A 159 6.50 -10.17 15.90
N ARG A 160 7.62 -10.91 15.73
CA ARG A 160 8.97 -10.37 15.97
C ARG A 160 9.28 -9.18 15.06
N GLN A 161 9.04 -9.31 13.75
CA GLN A 161 9.26 -8.22 12.80
C GLN A 161 8.38 -7.01 13.11
N GLY A 162 7.11 -7.24 13.48
CA GLY A 162 6.17 -6.19 13.88
C GLY A 162 6.64 -5.42 15.12
N VAL A 163 7.21 -6.11 16.12
CA VAL A 163 7.81 -5.48 17.31
C VAL A 163 9.01 -4.64 16.92
N VAL A 164 9.95 -5.19 16.13
CA VAL A 164 11.17 -4.46 15.71
C VAL A 164 10.84 -3.21 14.90
N ILE A 165 9.92 -3.30 13.93
CA ILE A 165 9.47 -2.15 13.14
C ILE A 165 8.74 -1.13 14.04
N GLY A 166 7.95 -1.61 14.99
CA GLY A 166 7.24 -0.79 15.97
C GLY A 166 8.18 0.01 16.85
N GLU A 167 9.21 -0.63 17.38
CA GLU A 167 10.26 -0.02 18.20
C GLU A 167 11.06 1.00 17.40
N ALA A 168 11.59 0.63 16.23
CA ALA A 168 12.35 1.55 15.38
C ALA A 168 11.54 2.80 14.97
N ARG A 169 10.25 2.62 14.65
CA ARG A 169 9.37 3.75 14.33
C ARG A 169 9.03 4.59 15.56
N GLY A 170 8.92 3.96 16.72
CA GLY A 170 8.71 4.63 18.00
C GLY A 170 9.90 5.50 18.38
N GLU A 171 11.11 4.95 18.28
CA GLU A 171 12.37 5.62 18.55
C GLU A 171 12.59 6.81 17.61
N ALA A 172 12.49 6.60 16.29
CA ALA A 172 12.65 7.68 15.31
C ALA A 172 11.65 8.83 15.51
N ARG A 173 10.39 8.51 15.89
CA ARG A 173 9.40 9.53 16.25
C ARG A 173 9.72 10.23 17.56
N GLY A 174 10.27 9.50 18.53
CA GLY A 174 10.72 10.01 19.82
C GLY A 174 11.85 11.00 19.66
N GLU A 175 12.90 10.62 18.93
CA GLU A 175 14.05 11.47 18.61
C GLU A 175 13.62 12.73 17.86
N ALA A 176 12.89 12.60 16.75
CA ALA A 176 12.46 13.76 15.97
C ALA A 176 11.61 14.75 16.80
N ARG A 177 10.78 14.25 17.72
CA ARG A 177 10.02 15.11 18.66
C ARG A 177 10.93 15.72 19.74
N GLY A 178 11.92 14.97 20.21
CA GLY A 178 12.91 15.42 21.18
C GLY A 178 13.77 16.55 20.63
N GLU A 179 14.31 16.38 19.43
CA GLU A 179 15.12 17.37 18.72
C GLU A 179 14.32 18.66 18.46
N ALA A 180 13.11 18.55 17.91
CA ALA A 180 12.26 19.73 17.66
C ALA A 180 11.95 20.51 18.95
N ARG A 181 11.67 19.81 20.06
CA ARG A 181 11.46 20.45 21.37
C ARG A 181 12.75 21.07 21.92
N GLY A 182 13.88 20.39 21.75
CA GLY A 182 15.20 20.87 22.16
C GLY A 182 15.61 22.14 21.43
N GLU A 183 15.38 22.20 20.11
CA GLU A 183 15.67 23.37 19.29
C GLU A 183 14.85 24.59 19.73
N ILE A 184 13.53 24.43 19.90
CA ILE A 184 12.64 25.52 20.37
C ILE A 184 13.10 26.03 21.74
N LYS A 185 13.36 25.11 22.69
CA LYS A 185 13.81 25.47 24.03
C LYS A 185 15.17 26.17 24.01
N GLY A 186 16.09 25.71 23.18
CA GLY A 186 17.42 26.31 23.00
C GLY A 186 17.35 27.73 22.45
N ILE A 187 16.57 27.95 21.37
CA ILE A 187 16.39 29.30 20.80
C ILE A 187 15.67 30.21 21.79
N GLY A 188 14.67 29.69 22.52
CA GLY A 188 13.95 30.46 23.53
C GLY A 188 14.85 30.96 24.67
N LEU A 189 15.69 30.08 25.22
CA LEU A 189 16.67 30.45 26.25
C LEU A 189 17.69 31.48 25.73
N ALA A 190 18.24 31.25 24.54
CA ALA A 190 19.21 32.18 23.94
C ALA A 190 18.61 33.57 23.65
N LEU A 191 17.36 33.62 23.19
CA LEU A 191 16.64 34.87 22.98
C LEU A 191 16.38 35.59 24.30
N GLN A 192 16.00 34.86 25.35
CA GLN A 192 15.81 35.44 26.68
C GLN A 192 17.11 36.05 27.22
N ASP A 193 18.22 35.30 27.19
CA ASP A 193 19.53 35.77 27.65
C ASP A 193 19.98 37.04 26.89
N LEU A 194 19.76 37.07 25.57
CA LEU A 194 20.11 38.22 24.73
C LEU A 194 19.27 39.46 25.05
N LEU A 195 17.97 39.27 25.28
CA LEU A 195 17.07 40.35 25.67
C LEU A 195 17.37 40.86 27.08
N GLU A 196 17.69 39.99 28.03
CA GLU A 196 18.09 40.38 29.39
C GLU A 196 19.43 41.12 29.39
N ALA A 197 20.40 40.68 28.60
CA ALA A 197 21.70 41.36 28.47
C ALA A 197 21.56 42.78 27.88
N ARG A 198 20.59 43.00 26.98
CA ARG A 198 20.42 44.28 26.28
C ARG A 198 19.47 45.24 26.99
N PHE A 199 18.44 44.74 27.64
CA PHE A 199 17.33 45.53 28.20
C PHE A 199 17.17 45.38 29.72
N GLY A 200 17.94 44.51 30.38
CA GLY A 200 17.79 44.22 31.80
C GLY A 200 16.61 43.28 32.09
N THR A 201 16.02 43.38 33.27
CA THR A 201 14.96 42.45 33.71
C THR A 201 13.75 42.49 32.79
N LEU A 202 13.41 41.36 32.17
CA LEU A 202 12.30 41.29 31.22
C LEU A 202 10.93 41.25 31.93
N PRO A 203 9.91 41.94 31.38
CA PRO A 203 8.54 41.79 31.84
C PRO A 203 8.04 40.34 31.71
N GLN A 204 7.21 39.93 32.66
CA GLN A 204 6.67 38.56 32.75
C GLN A 204 5.88 38.13 31.50
N SER A 205 5.30 39.08 30.77
CA SER A 205 4.62 38.84 29.49
C SER A 205 5.56 38.34 28.39
N VAL A 206 6.80 38.83 28.37
CA VAL A 206 7.81 38.47 27.34
C VAL A 206 8.39 37.09 27.62
N THR A 207 8.75 36.81 28.88
CA THR A 207 9.21 35.48 29.31
C THR A 207 8.14 34.41 29.09
N SER A 208 6.88 34.71 29.40
CA SER A 208 5.76 33.78 29.18
C SER A 208 5.49 33.54 27.69
N TYR A 209 5.70 34.54 26.82
CA TYR A 209 5.55 34.39 25.38
C TYR A 209 6.63 33.47 24.79
N ILE A 210 7.90 33.68 25.20
CA ILE A 210 9.04 32.88 24.73
C ILE A 210 8.89 31.42 25.20
N ALA A 211 8.54 31.19 26.47
CA ALA A 211 8.40 29.86 27.05
C ALA A 211 7.26 29.03 26.44
N ASN A 212 6.17 29.68 25.98
CA ASN A 212 5.01 29.02 25.41
C ASN A 212 5.02 28.96 23.87
N SER A 213 6.05 29.49 23.22
CA SER A 213 6.16 29.44 21.77
C SER A 213 6.39 28.00 21.29
N SER A 214 5.66 27.61 20.26
CA SER A 214 5.75 26.29 19.61
C SER A 214 6.35 26.35 18.20
N ASP A 215 6.81 27.53 17.78
CA ASP A 215 7.40 27.77 16.47
C ASP A 215 8.86 28.26 16.61
N ALA A 216 9.80 27.39 16.27
CA ALA A 216 11.23 27.68 16.27
C ALA A 216 11.60 28.82 15.31
N ASN A 217 10.95 28.88 14.14
CA ASN A 217 11.26 29.90 13.12
C ASN A 217 10.76 31.28 13.55
N ALA A 218 9.62 31.35 14.23
CA ALA A 218 9.12 32.60 14.79
C ALA A 218 10.10 33.16 15.85
N LEU A 219 10.63 32.31 16.74
CA LEU A 219 11.64 32.72 17.72
C LEU A 219 12.95 33.15 17.06
N ARG A 220 13.40 32.42 16.03
CA ARG A 220 14.67 32.71 15.32
C ARG A 220 14.65 34.04 14.57
N LYS A 221 13.48 34.48 14.11
CA LYS A 221 13.31 35.81 13.50
C LYS A 221 13.41 36.95 14.50
N LEU A 222 13.19 36.70 15.79
CA LEU A 222 13.32 37.70 16.85
C LEU A 222 14.77 37.85 17.34
N THR A 223 15.65 36.90 17.01
CA THR A 223 17.09 36.95 17.31
C THR A 223 17.93 37.65 16.22
N LEU A 224 17.38 37.91 15.03
CA LEU A 224 18.02 38.62 13.91
C LEU A 224 17.61 40.10 13.89
#